data_AF-A0A935ISH3-F1
#
_entry.id   AF-A0A935ISH3-F1
#
_cell.length_a   1.000
_cell.length_b   1.000
_cell.length_c   1.000
_cell.angle_alpha   90.00
_cell.angle_beta   90.00
_cell.angle_gamma   90.00
#
_symmetry.space_group_name_H-M   'P 1'
#
loop_
_entity.id
_entity.type
_entity.pdbx_description
1 polymer ?
#
loop_
_entity_poly.entity_id
_entity_poly.type
_entity_poly.pdbx_seq_one_letter_code
_entity_poly.pdbx_strand_id
1 'polypeptide(L)'
;MIWHITRYLVSFAIPSFYKKIEGKNLDRFQVKGPVIIAMNHPNAFMDPVCITWLSYPTRVRYMARGDAFKPGIANFLLSQLGVVPIFRMRDGGREGLLKNDESYRVVNKLLKKNAKIIIFAEGLCIQERRLRPLKKGVARMVFGAYEHLNTKDLIVVPVGLNYSAPSKMRSKLFYNVGNPIRISDLAGAHKENPARTQKQFLELLDSRMRELVTHIKNKENDALVVELEAMVMKDWLKRKNLKNSLENEFEVTSHLTELINNLDELEPEKTAILRQNSHDYHTLLRKNKLRDWIIDPLNRKKTSYNNLIFRYILTILGLPSYMLGWLSSYLPYKLSETATKKVVKRNKEFYASMALGFGTFIFIFVFIGWFFLLYTFSPNIIYPLVSLVVLLLSSRFALLFHFFMLKTNGIARAVKDPNLYKTLSEKRLEIMEVVNGLTNF
;
A
#
# COMPACT_ATOMS: atom_id res chain seq x y z
N MET A 1 16.97 -20.19 5.52
CA MET A 1 17.96 -19.35 4.84
C MET A 1 17.34 -18.39 3.82
N ILE A 2 16.74 -18.87 2.72
CA ILE A 2 16.21 -18.02 1.62
C ILE A 2 15.27 -16.91 2.12
N TRP A 3 14.31 -17.21 3.00
CA TRP A 3 13.42 -16.19 3.58
C TRP A 3 14.18 -15.04 4.27
N HIS A 4 15.26 -15.33 5.00
CA HIS A 4 16.06 -14.29 5.66
C HIS A 4 16.82 -13.43 4.65
N ILE A 5 17.38 -14.05 3.61
CA ILE A 5 18.07 -13.33 2.52
C ILE A 5 17.08 -12.41 1.79
N THR A 6 15.92 -12.94 1.38
CA THR A 6 14.88 -12.15 0.72
C THR A 6 14.42 -10.99 1.61
N ARG A 7 14.17 -11.25 2.90
CA ARG A 7 13.79 -10.18 3.85
C ARG A 7 14.88 -9.10 3.95
N TYR A 8 16.15 -9.49 4.04
CA TYR A 8 17.25 -8.54 4.12
C TYR A 8 17.31 -7.65 2.87
N LEU A 9 17.31 -8.25 1.67
CA LEU A 9 17.31 -7.51 0.40
C LEU A 9 16.14 -6.52 0.30
N VAL A 10 14.94 -7.00 0.64
CA VAL A 10 13.73 -6.20 0.55
C VAL A 10 13.68 -5.08 1.60
N SER A 11 14.36 -5.24 2.74
CA SER A 11 14.46 -4.19 3.77
C SER A 11 15.18 -2.94 3.28
N PHE A 12 16.07 -3.04 2.29
CA PHE A 12 16.68 -1.88 1.62
C PHE A 12 15.82 -1.35 0.48
N ALA A 13 15.11 -2.22 -0.22
CA ALA A 13 14.29 -1.84 -1.36
C ALA A 13 12.99 -1.10 -0.94
N ILE A 14 12.33 -1.53 0.15
CA ILE A 14 11.07 -0.96 0.64
C ILE A 14 11.16 0.55 0.92
N PRO A 15 12.16 1.08 1.66
CA PRO A 15 12.27 2.52 1.94
C PRO A 15 12.51 3.38 0.69
N SER A 16 13.06 2.79 -0.37
CA SER A 16 13.20 3.41 -1.67
C SER A 16 11.87 3.44 -2.42
N PHE A 17 11.15 2.32 -2.43
CA PHE A 17 9.87 2.16 -3.11
C PHE A 17 8.73 2.92 -2.44
N TYR A 18 8.51 2.80 -1.13
CA TYR A 18 7.46 3.50 -0.40
C TYR A 18 7.97 4.78 0.24
N LYS A 19 7.11 5.80 0.29
CA LYS A 19 7.39 7.03 1.03
C LYS A 19 7.31 6.80 2.53
N LYS A 20 6.29 6.06 2.97
CA LYS A 20 6.00 5.80 4.37
C LYS A 20 5.18 4.52 4.48
N ILE A 21 5.54 3.67 5.44
CA ILE A 21 4.75 2.52 5.86
C ILE A 21 4.61 2.64 7.38
N GLU A 22 3.38 2.60 7.87
CA GLU A 22 3.08 2.61 9.30
C GLU A 22 1.96 1.62 9.59
N GLY A 23 1.82 1.23 10.86
CA GLY A 23 0.65 0.47 11.28
C GLY A 23 0.21 0.85 12.68
N LYS A 24 -1.10 0.73 12.90
CA LYS A 24 -1.77 0.92 14.19
C LYS A 24 -2.00 -0.45 14.83
N ASN A 25 -1.74 -0.54 16.14
CA ASN A 25 -1.90 -1.77 16.95
C ASN A 25 -1.12 -2.98 16.43
N LEU A 26 0.13 -2.78 15.99
CA LEU A 26 1.00 -3.86 15.47
C LEU A 26 1.35 -4.91 16.53
N ASP A 27 1.29 -4.56 17.81
CA ASP A 27 1.43 -5.45 18.96
C ASP A 27 0.41 -6.60 18.92
N ARG A 28 -0.76 -6.40 18.31
CA ARG A 28 -1.78 -7.45 18.13
C ARG A 28 -1.36 -8.55 17.16
N PHE A 29 -0.28 -8.35 16.40
CA PHE A 29 0.35 -9.46 15.70
C PHE A 29 1.07 -10.41 16.64
N GLN A 30 1.47 -9.97 17.84
CA GLN A 30 2.27 -10.74 18.81
C GLN A 30 1.43 -11.62 19.75
N VAL A 31 0.12 -11.73 19.50
CA VAL A 31 -0.76 -12.62 20.25
C VAL A 31 -0.20 -14.05 20.28
N LYS A 32 -0.23 -14.67 21.47
CA LYS A 32 0.25 -16.03 21.71
C LYS A 32 -0.70 -17.05 21.07
N GLY A 33 -0.15 -18.18 20.62
CA GLY A 33 -0.91 -19.27 20.04
C GLY A 33 -1.05 -19.21 18.51
N PRO A 34 -1.90 -20.08 17.93
CA PRO A 34 -2.17 -20.09 16.50
C PRO A 34 -3.01 -18.87 16.09
N VAL A 35 -2.54 -18.15 15.06
CA VAL A 35 -3.21 -16.93 14.57
C VAL A 35 -3.51 -17.01 13.09
N ILE A 36 -4.74 -16.69 12.70
CA ILE A 36 -5.13 -16.42 11.32
C ILE A 36 -5.34 -14.92 11.16
N ILE A 37 -4.58 -14.28 10.29
CA ILE A 37 -4.67 -12.85 10.00
C ILE A 37 -5.52 -12.69 8.74
N ALA A 38 -6.70 -12.08 8.87
CA ALA A 38 -7.61 -11.84 7.76
C ALA A 38 -7.40 -10.42 7.21
N MET A 39 -7.04 -10.31 5.93
CA MET A 39 -6.69 -9.04 5.27
C MET A 39 -7.52 -8.80 4.00
N ASN A 40 -7.77 -7.53 3.66
CA ASN A 40 -8.10 -7.16 2.28
C ASN A 40 -6.85 -7.27 1.39
N HIS A 41 -7.03 -7.28 0.06
CA HIS A 41 -5.94 -7.58 -0.86
C HIS A 41 -5.89 -6.62 -2.06
N PRO A 42 -5.26 -5.45 -1.90
CA PRO A 42 -5.16 -4.47 -2.98
C PRO A 42 -3.91 -4.59 -3.86
N ASN A 43 -2.79 -5.18 -3.40
CA ASN A 43 -1.49 -4.99 -4.08
C ASN A 43 -0.64 -6.26 -4.23
N ALA A 44 -1.28 -7.39 -4.54
CA ALA A 44 -0.64 -8.66 -4.87
C ALA A 44 0.51 -9.00 -3.91
N PHE A 45 1.73 -9.25 -4.41
CA PHE A 45 2.87 -9.62 -3.57
C PHE A 45 3.41 -8.48 -2.69
N MET A 46 3.02 -7.22 -2.90
CA MET A 46 3.45 -6.14 -2.01
C MET A 46 2.79 -6.21 -0.64
N ASP A 47 1.53 -6.64 -0.57
CA ASP A 47 0.80 -6.84 0.68
C ASP A 47 1.54 -7.76 1.66
N PRO A 48 1.94 -8.99 1.27
CA PRO A 48 2.70 -9.88 2.14
C PRO A 48 4.15 -9.40 2.37
N VAL A 49 4.80 -8.81 1.36
CA VAL A 49 6.17 -8.32 1.50
C VAL A 49 6.27 -7.22 2.55
N CYS A 50 5.39 -6.22 2.51
CA CYS A 50 5.45 -5.09 3.42
C CYS A 50 5.10 -5.49 4.87
N ILE A 51 4.16 -6.42 5.07
CA ILE A 51 3.85 -6.90 6.42
C ILE A 51 4.96 -7.79 6.98
N THR A 52 5.67 -8.58 6.15
CA THR A 52 6.88 -9.30 6.60
C THR A 52 7.93 -8.32 7.15
N TRP A 53 8.10 -7.17 6.48
CA TRP A 53 9.03 -6.14 6.92
C TRP A 53 8.58 -5.46 8.22
N LEU A 54 7.30 -5.12 8.32
CA LEU A 54 6.73 -4.37 9.46
C LEU A 54 6.56 -5.20 10.74
N SER A 55 6.28 -6.50 10.61
CA SER A 55 5.97 -7.38 11.77
C SER A 55 7.19 -8.11 12.35
N TYR A 56 8.39 -7.90 11.82
CA TYR A 56 9.61 -8.54 12.31
C TYR A 56 9.84 -8.27 13.82
N PRO A 57 10.26 -9.26 14.64
CA PRO A 57 10.73 -10.61 14.30
C PRO A 57 9.64 -11.66 14.05
N THR A 58 8.36 -11.30 14.17
CA THR A 58 7.27 -12.25 13.94
C THR A 58 7.26 -12.72 12.49
N ARG A 59 7.39 -14.03 12.28
CA ARG A 59 7.27 -14.64 10.95
C ARG A 59 5.81 -14.99 10.67
N VAL A 60 5.28 -14.42 9.60
CA VAL A 60 3.98 -14.74 9.03
C VAL A 60 4.13 -15.64 7.80
N ARG A 61 3.15 -16.52 7.59
CA ARG A 61 3.00 -17.37 6.39
C ARG A 61 1.84 -16.86 5.57
N TYR A 62 1.79 -17.20 4.30
CA TYR A 62 0.85 -16.61 3.35
C TYR A 62 0.14 -17.68 2.57
N MET A 63 -1.12 -17.44 2.26
CA MET A 63 -1.80 -18.17 1.21
C MET A 63 -1.78 -17.40 -0.10
N ALA A 64 -1.40 -18.06 -1.19
CA ALA A 64 -1.44 -17.48 -2.53
C ALA A 64 -2.14 -18.44 -3.51
N ARG A 65 -2.65 -17.89 -4.61
CA ARG A 65 -3.34 -18.69 -5.63
C ARG A 65 -2.44 -19.82 -6.14
N GLY A 66 -3.02 -21.01 -6.30
CA GLY A 66 -2.31 -22.20 -6.75
C GLY A 66 -1.67 -22.07 -8.13
N ASP A 67 -2.20 -21.21 -9.01
CA ASP A 67 -1.63 -20.97 -10.35
C ASP A 67 -0.28 -20.22 -10.33
N ALA A 68 0.09 -19.63 -9.20
CA ALA A 68 1.43 -19.08 -8.98
C ALA A 68 2.48 -20.20 -8.81
N PHE A 69 2.08 -21.41 -8.44
CA PHE A 69 2.95 -22.56 -8.16
C PHE A 69 3.19 -23.42 -9.40
N LYS A 70 3.74 -22.80 -10.46
CA LYS A 70 4.17 -23.55 -11.65
C LYS A 70 5.36 -24.46 -11.30
N PRO A 71 5.45 -25.68 -11.88
CA PRO A 71 6.58 -26.57 -11.66
C PRO A 71 7.94 -25.88 -11.88
N GLY A 72 8.94 -26.26 -11.08
CA GLY A 72 10.29 -25.71 -11.14
C GLY A 72 10.57 -24.59 -10.13
N ILE A 73 11.30 -23.55 -10.57
CA ILE A 73 11.88 -22.50 -9.70
C ILE A 73 10.79 -21.71 -8.95
N ALA A 74 9.65 -21.44 -9.59
CA ALA A 74 8.56 -20.68 -8.96
C ALA A 74 7.99 -21.42 -7.73
N ASN A 75 7.63 -22.70 -7.88
CA ASN A 75 7.18 -23.54 -6.78
C ASN A 75 8.25 -23.66 -5.67
N PHE A 76 9.52 -23.88 -6.05
CA PHE A 76 10.62 -23.96 -5.09
C PHE A 76 10.75 -22.67 -4.26
N LEU A 77 10.80 -21.50 -4.90
CA LEU A 77 10.96 -20.22 -4.20
C LEU A 77 9.77 -19.90 -3.30
N LEU A 78 8.54 -20.06 -3.79
CA LEU A 78 7.32 -19.81 -3.00
C LEU A 78 7.27 -20.73 -1.76
N SER A 79 7.62 -22.00 -1.92
CA SER A 79 7.70 -22.96 -0.82
C SER A 79 8.75 -22.57 0.22
N GLN A 80 9.93 -22.09 -0.22
CA GLN A 80 11.01 -21.63 0.66
C GLN A 80 10.66 -20.35 1.43
N LEU A 81 9.86 -19.47 0.82
CA LEU A 81 9.27 -18.31 1.50
C LEU A 81 8.18 -18.73 2.49
N GLY A 82 7.61 -19.92 2.33
CA GLY A 82 6.55 -20.46 3.16
C GLY A 82 5.17 -20.00 2.76
N VAL A 83 4.97 -19.81 1.45
CA VAL A 83 3.67 -19.55 0.86
C VAL A 83 2.99 -20.89 0.65
N VAL A 84 1.74 -21.01 1.08
CA VAL A 84 0.90 -22.19 0.91
C VAL A 84 -0.04 -21.94 -0.28
N PRO A 85 -0.15 -22.86 -1.25
CA PRO A 85 -1.10 -22.70 -2.34
C PRO A 85 -2.55 -22.77 -1.82
N ILE A 86 -3.45 -22.04 -2.48
CA ILE A 86 -4.90 -22.19 -2.31
C ILE A 86 -5.57 -22.15 -3.69
N PHE A 87 -6.44 -23.12 -3.94
CA PHE A 87 -7.11 -23.30 -5.22
C PHE A 87 -8.55 -22.82 -5.14
N ARG A 88 -8.97 -22.01 -6.12
CA ARG A 88 -10.34 -21.54 -6.25
C ARG A 88 -11.04 -22.32 -7.35
N MET A 89 -12.36 -22.45 -7.25
CA MET A 89 -13.18 -23.10 -8.29
C MET A 89 -12.90 -22.55 -9.69
N ARG A 90 -12.69 -21.22 -9.80
CA ARG A 90 -12.40 -20.56 -11.08
C ARG A 90 -10.99 -20.83 -11.62
N ASP A 91 -10.04 -21.21 -10.77
CA ASP A 91 -8.63 -21.33 -11.13
C ASP A 91 -8.25 -22.80 -11.50
N GLY A 92 -9.03 -23.80 -11.07
CA GLY A 92 -8.69 -25.22 -11.26
C GLY A 92 -9.86 -26.22 -11.22
N GLY A 93 -11.11 -25.77 -11.35
CA GLY A 93 -12.29 -26.65 -11.37
C GLY A 93 -12.48 -27.45 -10.06
N ARG A 94 -13.26 -28.54 -10.13
CA ARG A 94 -13.46 -29.46 -8.98
C ARG A 94 -12.17 -30.16 -8.54
N GLU A 95 -11.28 -30.50 -9.47
CA GLU A 95 -10.01 -31.17 -9.18
C GLU A 95 -9.05 -30.29 -8.37
N GLY A 96 -9.02 -28.98 -8.65
CA GLY A 96 -8.25 -28.02 -7.84
C GLY A 96 -8.75 -27.94 -6.40
N LEU A 97 -10.06 -28.13 -6.16
CA LEU A 97 -10.59 -28.15 -4.79
C LEU A 97 -10.12 -29.36 -3.99
N LEU A 98 -9.89 -30.51 -4.63
CA LEU A 98 -9.35 -31.70 -3.94
C LEU A 98 -7.92 -31.46 -3.42
N LYS A 99 -7.15 -30.58 -4.08
CA LYS A 99 -5.82 -30.16 -3.63
C LYS A 99 -5.84 -29.19 -2.45
N ASN A 100 -6.99 -28.61 -2.12
CA ASN A 100 -7.10 -27.76 -0.93
C ASN A 100 -7.00 -28.56 0.37
N ASP A 101 -7.37 -29.84 0.38
CA ASP A 101 -7.25 -30.68 1.58
C ASP A 101 -5.79 -30.81 2.02
N GLU A 102 -4.87 -30.96 1.06
CA GLU A 102 -3.43 -30.96 1.34
C GLU A 102 -2.96 -29.58 1.86
N SER A 103 -3.45 -28.51 1.26
CA SER A 103 -3.13 -27.14 1.69
C SER A 103 -3.62 -26.87 3.12
N TYR A 104 -4.82 -27.34 3.47
CA TYR A 104 -5.38 -27.26 4.82
C TYR A 104 -4.58 -28.11 5.81
N ARG A 105 -4.13 -29.32 5.43
CA ARG A 105 -3.23 -30.13 6.27
C ARG A 105 -1.93 -29.39 6.59
N VAL A 106 -1.32 -28.73 5.60
CA VAL A 106 -0.11 -27.92 5.81
C VAL A 106 -0.38 -26.76 6.77
N VAL A 107 -1.48 -26.05 6.58
CA VAL A 107 -1.89 -24.91 7.42
C VAL A 107 -2.15 -25.34 8.85
N ASN A 108 -2.88 -26.44 9.03
CA ASN A 108 -3.16 -27.01 10.34
C ASN A 108 -1.88 -27.43 11.06
N LYS A 109 -0.92 -28.05 10.33
CA LYS A 109 0.41 -28.39 10.88
C LYS A 109 1.21 -27.15 11.29
N LEU A 110 1.11 -26.05 10.53
CA LEU A 110 1.75 -24.78 10.85
C LEU A 110 1.10 -24.13 12.08
N LEU A 111 -0.23 -24.10 12.14
CA LEU A 111 -0.98 -23.56 13.28
C LEU A 111 -0.70 -24.37 14.56
N LYS A 112 -0.57 -25.71 14.48
CA LYS A 112 -0.15 -26.55 15.62
C LYS A 112 1.21 -26.14 16.19
N LYS A 113 2.05 -25.48 15.40
CA LYS A 113 3.35 -24.92 15.79
C LYS A 113 3.27 -23.42 16.12
N ASN A 114 2.08 -22.91 16.43
CA ASN A 114 1.81 -21.50 16.72
C ASN A 114 2.24 -20.54 15.59
N ALA A 115 2.21 -21.01 14.35
CA ALA A 115 2.47 -20.13 13.21
C ALA A 115 1.33 -19.12 13.01
N LYS A 116 1.66 -18.00 12.37
CA LYS A 116 0.70 -16.96 12.00
C LYS A 116 0.46 -17.02 10.50
N ILE A 117 -0.79 -17.20 10.09
CA ILE A 117 -1.17 -17.45 8.70
C ILE A 117 -2.00 -16.27 8.19
N ILE A 118 -1.53 -15.60 7.14
CA ILE A 118 -2.28 -14.55 6.45
C ILE A 118 -3.18 -15.17 5.39
N ILE A 119 -4.46 -14.82 5.46
CA ILE A 119 -5.46 -15.07 4.44
C ILE A 119 -6.02 -13.76 3.91
N PHE A 120 -6.08 -13.65 2.59
CA PHE A 120 -6.77 -12.57 1.91
C PHE A 120 -8.26 -12.88 1.82
N ALA A 121 -9.04 -12.31 2.74
CA ALA A 121 -10.40 -12.75 3.04
C ALA A 121 -11.39 -12.54 1.87
N GLU A 122 -11.11 -11.58 1.01
CA GLU A 122 -11.90 -11.28 -0.20
C GLU A 122 -11.66 -12.29 -1.34
N GLY A 123 -10.54 -13.02 -1.30
CA GLY A 123 -10.18 -13.98 -2.33
C GLY A 123 -10.05 -13.39 -3.73
N LEU A 124 -9.75 -12.09 -3.87
CA LEU A 124 -9.42 -11.41 -5.12
C LEU A 124 -8.35 -10.36 -4.83
N CYS A 125 -7.59 -9.96 -5.84
CA CYS A 125 -6.66 -8.84 -5.74
C CYS A 125 -7.16 -7.74 -6.68
N ILE A 126 -7.62 -6.62 -6.13
CA ILE A 126 -8.04 -5.45 -6.94
C ILE A 126 -7.71 -4.18 -6.17
N GLN A 127 -7.13 -3.20 -6.85
CA GLN A 127 -6.79 -1.88 -6.31
C GLN A 127 -8.02 -0.98 -6.27
N GLU A 128 -8.70 -0.95 -5.11
CA GLU A 128 -9.86 -0.11 -4.81
C GLU A 128 -9.93 0.21 -3.31
N ARG A 129 -10.60 1.30 -2.95
CA ARG A 129 -10.82 1.73 -1.55
C ARG A 129 -12.19 1.25 -1.06
N ARG A 130 -12.34 -0.07 -0.97
CA ARG A 130 -13.54 -0.74 -0.46
C ARG A 130 -13.24 -2.16 -0.03
N LEU A 131 -13.90 -2.64 1.02
CA LEU A 131 -13.95 -4.06 1.33
C LEU A 131 -15.00 -4.75 0.45
N ARG A 132 -14.58 -5.81 -0.24
CA ARG A 132 -15.48 -6.71 -0.99
C ARG A 132 -16.05 -7.80 -0.09
N PRO A 133 -17.14 -8.47 -0.51
CA PRO A 133 -17.68 -9.59 0.22
C PRO A 133 -16.63 -10.67 0.51
N LEU A 134 -16.53 -11.04 1.79
CA LEU A 134 -15.61 -12.08 2.25
C LEU A 134 -16.03 -13.46 1.71
N LYS A 135 -15.05 -14.33 1.46
CA LYS A 135 -15.31 -15.67 0.92
C LYS A 135 -15.69 -16.64 2.04
N LYS A 136 -16.72 -17.46 1.79
CA LYS A 136 -17.11 -18.60 2.66
C LYS A 136 -15.96 -19.57 2.98
N GLY A 137 -14.92 -19.61 2.14
CA GLY A 137 -13.71 -20.40 2.40
C GLY A 137 -12.95 -19.96 3.64
N VAL A 138 -13.02 -18.67 4.02
CA VAL A 138 -12.37 -18.14 5.22
C VAL A 138 -12.92 -18.81 6.48
N ALA A 139 -14.25 -18.81 6.64
CA ALA A 139 -14.89 -19.48 7.78
C ALA A 139 -14.60 -20.98 7.80
N ARG A 140 -14.73 -21.68 6.66
CA ARG A 140 -14.43 -23.12 6.56
C ARG A 140 -13.00 -23.44 7.01
N MET A 141 -12.03 -22.63 6.61
CA MET A 141 -10.64 -22.80 7.03
C MET A 141 -10.45 -22.53 8.52
N VAL A 142 -11.05 -21.46 9.05
CA VAL A 142 -10.95 -21.09 10.48
C VAL A 142 -11.53 -22.17 11.38
N PHE A 143 -12.77 -22.60 11.12
CA PHE A 143 -13.43 -23.61 11.93
C PHE A 143 -12.84 -25.02 11.73
N GLY A 144 -12.45 -25.38 10.49
CA GLY A 144 -11.75 -26.63 10.24
C GLY A 144 -10.37 -26.69 10.92
N ALA A 145 -9.66 -25.56 11.00
CA ALA A 145 -8.43 -25.48 11.79
C ALA A 145 -8.71 -25.59 13.30
N TYR A 146 -9.76 -24.92 13.80
CA TYR A 146 -10.16 -24.99 15.20
C TYR A 146 -10.45 -26.43 15.65
N GLU A 147 -11.24 -27.17 14.86
CA GLU A 147 -11.56 -28.58 15.10
C GLU A 147 -10.30 -29.46 15.09
N HIS A 148 -9.38 -29.23 14.15
CA HIS A 148 -8.16 -30.03 14.02
C HIS A 148 -7.09 -29.74 15.10
N LEU A 149 -7.06 -28.50 15.60
CA LEU A 149 -6.10 -28.09 16.64
C LEU A 149 -6.51 -28.59 18.02
N ASN A 150 -7.82 -28.83 18.25
CA ASN A 150 -8.39 -29.14 19.56
C ASN A 150 -7.89 -28.19 20.67
N THR A 151 -7.74 -26.90 20.34
CA THR A 151 -7.24 -25.85 21.24
C THR A 151 -8.25 -24.73 21.38
N LYS A 152 -8.27 -24.08 22.54
CA LYS A 152 -9.07 -22.86 22.79
C LYS A 152 -8.39 -21.58 22.28
N ASP A 153 -7.15 -21.69 21.78
CA ASP A 153 -6.30 -20.52 21.53
C ASP A 153 -6.29 -20.03 20.07
N LEU A 154 -7.11 -20.58 19.17
CA LEU A 154 -7.17 -20.08 17.79
C LEU A 154 -7.80 -18.68 17.75
N ILE A 155 -7.03 -17.74 17.21
CA ILE A 155 -7.41 -16.34 17.13
C ILE A 155 -7.41 -15.88 15.68
N VAL A 156 -8.45 -15.11 15.31
CA VAL A 156 -8.51 -14.40 14.03
C VAL A 156 -8.27 -12.92 14.26
N VAL A 157 -7.29 -12.34 13.56
CA VAL A 157 -6.98 -10.91 13.64
C VAL A 157 -7.39 -10.23 12.32
N PRO A 158 -8.40 -9.35 12.32
CA PRO A 158 -8.75 -8.55 11.14
C PRO A 158 -7.74 -7.44 10.92
N VAL A 159 -7.35 -7.20 9.67
CA VAL A 159 -6.43 -6.12 9.29
C VAL A 159 -6.88 -5.44 8.00
N GLY A 160 -6.90 -4.12 7.99
CA GLY A 160 -7.14 -3.30 6.80
C GLY A 160 -5.85 -2.71 6.25
N LEU A 161 -5.57 -2.96 4.97
CA LEU A 161 -4.50 -2.35 4.19
C LEU A 161 -5.05 -1.14 3.44
N ASN A 162 -4.51 0.04 3.74
CA ASN A 162 -4.91 1.30 3.14
C ASN A 162 -3.74 1.91 2.38
N TYR A 163 -3.82 1.88 1.06
CA TYR A 163 -2.81 2.46 0.18
C TYR A 163 -3.23 3.84 -0.31
N SER A 164 -2.29 4.78 -0.34
CA SER A 164 -2.53 6.05 -1.04
C SER A 164 -2.59 5.85 -2.56
N ALA A 165 -1.73 4.98 -3.11
CA ALA A 165 -1.69 4.63 -4.53
C ALA A 165 -0.89 3.32 -4.74
N PRO A 166 -1.53 2.13 -4.76
CA PRO A 166 -0.84 0.84 -4.67
C PRO A 166 0.21 0.59 -5.77
N SER A 167 -0.09 1.02 -7.01
CA SER A 167 0.81 0.84 -8.17
C SER A 167 1.93 1.88 -8.26
N LYS A 168 1.90 2.97 -7.49
CA LYS A 168 2.84 4.08 -7.65
C LYS A 168 4.00 3.98 -6.67
N MET A 169 5.22 4.21 -7.16
CA MET A 169 6.37 4.48 -6.31
C MET A 169 6.12 5.72 -5.46
N ARG A 170 6.75 5.73 -4.28
CA ARG A 170 6.62 6.76 -3.25
C ARG A 170 5.19 6.96 -2.76
N SER A 171 4.35 5.92 -2.86
CA SER A 171 3.06 5.85 -2.20
C SER A 171 3.23 5.58 -0.70
N LYS A 172 2.12 5.67 0.04
CA LYS A 172 2.02 5.35 1.46
C LYS A 172 1.19 4.08 1.63
N LEU A 173 1.52 3.31 2.66
CA LEU A 173 0.79 2.12 3.07
C LEU A 173 0.55 2.17 4.59
N PHE A 174 -0.72 2.11 4.98
CA PHE A 174 -1.13 2.05 6.37
C PHE A 174 -1.78 0.71 6.68
N TYR A 175 -1.30 0.04 7.72
CA TYR A 175 -1.88 -1.18 8.28
C TYR A 175 -2.72 -0.84 9.51
N ASN A 176 -4.04 -1.04 9.44
CA ASN A 176 -4.91 -0.84 10.60
C ASN A 176 -5.31 -2.21 11.18
N VAL A 177 -4.80 -2.54 12.37
CA VAL A 177 -5.00 -3.86 13.00
C VAL A 177 -6.15 -3.78 14.00
N GLY A 178 -7.21 -4.55 13.73
CA GLY A 178 -8.42 -4.60 14.55
C GLY A 178 -8.30 -5.51 15.77
N ASN A 179 -9.40 -5.61 16.52
CA ASN A 179 -9.44 -6.43 17.73
C ASN A 179 -9.44 -7.92 17.37
N PRO A 180 -8.65 -8.76 18.06
CA PRO A 180 -8.65 -10.20 17.82
C PRO A 180 -10.00 -10.84 18.17
N ILE A 181 -10.41 -11.83 17.37
CA ILE A 181 -11.60 -12.65 17.58
C ILE A 181 -11.16 -14.03 18.05
N ARG A 182 -11.58 -14.45 19.24
CA ARG A 182 -11.32 -15.79 19.76
C ARG A 182 -12.34 -16.76 19.21
N ILE A 183 -11.89 -17.83 18.56
CA ILE A 183 -12.79 -18.81 17.95
C ILE A 183 -13.44 -19.72 18.99
N SER A 184 -12.82 -19.85 20.17
CA SER A 184 -13.41 -20.52 21.33
C SER A 184 -14.79 -19.99 21.71
N ASP A 185 -15.01 -18.69 21.55
CA ASP A 185 -16.24 -18.00 21.96
C ASP A 185 -17.43 -18.38 21.06
N LEU A 186 -17.14 -18.89 19.86
CA LEU A 186 -18.12 -19.35 18.88
C LEU A 186 -18.24 -20.88 18.83
N ALA A 187 -17.47 -21.61 19.64
CA ALA A 187 -17.36 -23.07 19.54
C ALA A 187 -18.67 -23.78 19.92
N GLY A 188 -19.42 -23.28 20.90
CA GLY A 188 -20.72 -23.85 21.30
C GLY A 188 -21.74 -23.76 20.16
N ALA A 189 -21.96 -22.55 19.64
CA ALA A 189 -22.85 -22.31 18.52
C ALA A 189 -22.42 -23.08 17.25
N HIS A 190 -21.11 -23.25 17.03
CA HIS A 190 -20.61 -24.03 15.89
C HIS A 190 -20.93 -25.52 16.00
N LYS A 191 -20.88 -26.11 17.21
CA LYS A 191 -21.29 -27.51 17.43
C LYS A 191 -22.78 -27.73 17.15
N GLU A 192 -23.62 -26.77 17.53
CA GLU A 192 -25.07 -26.85 17.33
C GLU A 192 -25.46 -26.66 15.85
N ASN A 193 -24.91 -25.63 15.21
CA ASN A 193 -25.20 -25.33 13.81
C ASN A 193 -23.97 -24.74 13.11
N PRO A 194 -23.14 -25.59 12.48
CA PRO A 194 -21.91 -25.15 11.81
C PRO A 194 -22.13 -24.10 10.73
N ALA A 195 -23.16 -24.28 9.90
CA ALA A 195 -23.42 -23.39 8.77
C ALA A 195 -23.86 -21.99 9.21
N ARG A 196 -24.74 -21.92 10.22
CA ARG A 196 -25.19 -20.65 10.80
C ARG A 196 -24.04 -19.90 11.46
N THR A 197 -23.24 -20.59 12.26
CA THR A 197 -22.12 -19.98 12.99
C THR A 197 -21.02 -19.49 12.06
N GLN A 198 -20.71 -20.25 10.99
CA GLN A 198 -19.78 -19.79 9.96
C GLN A 198 -20.27 -18.51 9.25
N LYS A 199 -21.58 -18.38 9.01
CA LYS A 199 -22.17 -17.17 8.44
C LYS A 199 -22.05 -15.99 9.41
N GLN A 200 -22.44 -16.17 10.67
CA GLN A 200 -22.34 -15.13 11.70
C GLN A 200 -20.89 -14.67 11.93
N PHE A 201 -19.94 -15.61 11.93
CA PHE A 201 -18.52 -15.28 12.00
C PHE A 201 -18.06 -14.42 10.81
N LEU A 202 -18.51 -14.72 9.59
CA LEU A 202 -18.16 -13.91 8.42
C LEU A 202 -18.76 -12.51 8.48
N GLU A 203 -20.00 -12.38 8.95
CA GLU A 203 -20.66 -11.08 9.15
C GLU A 203 -19.93 -10.24 10.21
N LEU A 204 -19.54 -10.86 11.33
CA LEU A 204 -18.70 -10.23 12.35
C LEU A 204 -17.35 -9.81 11.77
N LEU A 205 -16.66 -10.70 11.05
CA LEU A 205 -15.36 -10.40 10.46
C LEU A 205 -15.45 -9.29 9.40
N ASP A 206 -16.49 -9.30 8.58
CA ASP A 206 -16.77 -8.28 7.57
C ASP A 206 -16.97 -6.92 8.22
N SER A 207 -17.85 -6.82 9.23
CA SER A 207 -18.06 -5.61 10.02
C SER A 207 -16.75 -5.08 10.62
N ARG A 208 -15.97 -5.94 11.30
CA ARG A 208 -14.67 -5.56 11.88
C ARG A 208 -13.66 -5.11 10.85
N MET A 209 -13.63 -5.72 9.66
CA MET A 209 -12.70 -5.33 8.60
C MET A 209 -13.11 -4.04 7.88
N ARG A 210 -14.41 -3.74 7.78
CA ARG A 210 -14.91 -2.49 7.18
C ARG A 210 -14.42 -1.26 7.95
N GLU A 211 -14.40 -1.33 9.28
CA GLU A 211 -13.87 -0.26 10.16
C GLU A 211 -12.37 0.01 9.94
N LEU A 212 -11.63 -0.96 9.39
CA LEU A 212 -10.18 -0.89 9.23
C LEU A 212 -9.76 -0.41 7.84
N VAL A 213 -10.70 -0.26 6.91
CA VAL A 213 -10.44 0.21 5.55
C VAL A 213 -11.27 1.42 5.22
N THR A 214 -10.73 2.31 4.40
CA THR A 214 -11.56 3.35 3.78
C THR A 214 -12.55 2.66 2.83
N HIS A 215 -13.85 2.69 3.17
CA HIS A 215 -14.88 1.97 2.44
C HIS A 215 -15.81 2.92 1.66
N ILE A 216 -15.49 3.14 0.39
CA ILE A 216 -16.33 3.90 -0.53
C ILE A 216 -17.43 2.96 -1.05
N LYS A 217 -18.70 3.26 -0.76
CA LYS A 217 -19.84 2.40 -1.14
C LYS A 217 -20.05 2.43 -2.66
N ASN A 218 -20.23 3.61 -3.23
CA ASN A 218 -20.45 3.82 -4.66
C ASN A 218 -19.12 3.97 -5.42
N LYS A 219 -18.95 3.24 -6.53
CA LYS A 219 -17.72 3.30 -7.36
C LYS A 219 -17.54 4.61 -8.08
N GLU A 220 -18.61 5.33 -8.39
CA GLU A 220 -18.55 6.64 -9.04
C GLU A 220 -17.85 7.69 -8.17
N ASN A 221 -17.88 7.50 -6.84
CA ASN A 221 -17.28 8.40 -5.88
C ASN A 221 -15.79 8.09 -5.58
N ASP A 222 -15.20 7.06 -6.20
CA ASP A 222 -13.79 6.70 -5.98
C ASP A 222 -12.86 7.88 -6.33
N ALA A 223 -13.11 8.55 -7.46
CA ALA A 223 -12.31 9.70 -7.88
C ALA A 223 -12.56 10.92 -6.98
N LEU A 224 -13.83 11.19 -6.65
CA LEU A 224 -14.23 12.30 -5.79
C LEU A 224 -13.53 12.24 -4.43
N VAL A 225 -13.54 11.09 -3.75
CA VAL A 225 -12.91 10.95 -2.44
C VAL A 225 -11.40 11.21 -2.52
N VAL A 226 -10.71 10.71 -3.55
CA VAL A 226 -9.25 10.95 -3.72
C VAL A 226 -8.94 12.42 -4.00
N GLU A 227 -9.79 13.08 -4.78
CA GLU A 227 -9.67 14.49 -5.13
C GLU A 227 -9.93 15.39 -3.90
N LEU A 228 -11.00 15.15 -3.16
CA LEU A 228 -11.30 15.87 -1.92
C LEU A 228 -10.25 15.60 -0.83
N GLU A 229 -9.75 14.36 -0.69
CA GLU A 229 -8.68 14.02 0.25
C GLU A 229 -7.46 14.93 0.01
N ALA A 230 -7.09 15.19 -1.24
CA ALA A 230 -5.97 16.06 -1.57
C ALA A 230 -6.16 17.50 -1.07
N MET A 231 -7.42 17.96 -0.97
CA MET A 231 -7.80 19.31 -0.58
C MET A 231 -7.97 19.47 0.93
N VAL A 232 -8.62 18.51 1.59
CA VAL A 232 -9.00 18.61 3.01
C VAL A 232 -7.91 18.13 3.97
N MET A 233 -7.08 17.17 3.55
CA MET A 233 -6.18 16.42 4.45
C MET A 233 -5.36 17.32 5.38
N LYS A 234 -4.68 18.31 4.79
CA LYS A 234 -3.79 19.18 5.56
C LYS A 234 -4.57 20.17 6.44
N ASP A 235 -5.72 20.64 5.96
CA ASP A 235 -6.56 21.60 6.66
C ASP A 235 -7.18 20.96 7.91
N TRP A 236 -7.82 19.81 7.74
CA TRP A 236 -8.49 19.08 8.83
C TRP A 236 -7.51 18.57 9.89
N LEU A 237 -6.32 18.06 9.49
CA LEU A 237 -5.26 17.73 10.45
C LEU A 237 -4.85 18.95 11.27
N LYS A 238 -4.77 20.14 10.66
CA LYS A 238 -4.41 21.38 11.36
C LYS A 238 -5.51 21.83 12.31
N ARG A 239 -6.79 21.80 11.89
CA ARG A 239 -7.95 22.18 12.72
C ARG A 239 -8.03 21.35 14.00
N LYS A 240 -7.74 20.05 13.90
CA LYS A 240 -7.70 19.13 15.04
C LYS A 240 -6.37 19.10 15.81
N ASN A 241 -5.38 19.92 15.41
CA ASN A 241 -4.03 19.91 15.98
C ASN A 241 -3.37 18.50 15.96
N LEU A 242 -3.61 17.74 14.89
CA LEU A 242 -3.12 16.38 14.71
C LEU A 242 -1.77 16.36 13.99
N LYS A 243 -0.90 15.43 14.41
CA LYS A 243 0.36 15.15 13.71
C LYS A 243 0.11 14.50 12.36
N ASN A 244 1.05 14.66 11.43
CA ASN A 244 1.04 14.03 10.11
C ASN A 244 1.52 12.56 10.18
N SER A 245 0.72 11.71 10.84
CA SER A 245 0.86 10.25 10.86
C SER A 245 -0.13 9.61 9.88
N LEU A 246 0.17 8.39 9.38
CA LEU A 246 -0.75 7.69 8.50
C LEU A 246 -2.04 7.26 9.22
N GLU A 247 -1.99 7.12 10.54
CA GLU A 247 -3.17 6.91 11.38
C GLU A 247 -4.13 8.10 11.32
N ASN A 248 -3.62 9.32 11.56
CA ASN A 248 -4.45 10.51 11.49
C ASN A 248 -4.89 10.82 10.05
N GLU A 249 -4.05 10.54 9.06
CA GLU A 249 -4.46 10.62 7.65
C GLU A 249 -5.61 9.63 7.36
N PHE A 250 -5.54 8.41 7.90
CA PHE A 250 -6.59 7.41 7.76
C PHE A 250 -7.89 7.87 8.43
N GLU A 251 -7.83 8.43 9.64
CA GLU A 251 -9.01 8.97 10.33
C GLU A 251 -9.71 10.06 9.51
N VAL A 252 -8.94 11.03 8.99
CA VAL A 252 -9.45 12.06 8.07
C VAL A 252 -10.07 11.45 6.82
N THR A 253 -9.40 10.47 6.20
CA THR A 253 -9.87 9.85 4.96
C THR A 253 -11.16 9.03 5.19
N SER A 254 -11.24 8.33 6.31
CA SER A 254 -12.40 7.53 6.70
C SER A 254 -13.60 8.43 7.00
N HIS A 255 -13.39 9.51 7.75
CA HIS A 255 -14.42 10.53 8.01
C HIS A 255 -14.94 11.17 6.71
N LEU A 256 -14.02 11.61 5.82
CA LEU A 256 -14.39 12.13 4.51
C LEU A 256 -15.22 11.12 3.71
N THR A 257 -14.83 9.84 3.74
CA THR A 257 -15.53 8.79 2.99
C THR A 257 -16.93 8.55 3.54
N GLU A 258 -17.11 8.58 4.86
CA GLU A 258 -18.40 8.47 5.50
C GLU A 258 -19.32 9.64 5.13
N LEU A 259 -18.80 10.88 5.16
CA LEU A 259 -19.54 12.05 4.71
C LEU A 259 -20.03 11.92 3.27
N ILE A 260 -19.15 11.48 2.35
CA ILE A 260 -19.52 11.32 0.94
C ILE A 260 -20.50 10.15 0.74
N ASN A 261 -20.33 9.05 1.46
CA ASN A 261 -21.30 7.94 1.42
C ASN A 261 -22.69 8.40 1.89
N ASN A 262 -22.76 9.16 2.98
CA ASN A 262 -24.02 9.66 3.53
C ASN A 262 -24.65 10.71 2.61
N LEU A 263 -23.86 11.60 2.01
CA LEU A 263 -24.35 12.57 1.02
C LEU A 263 -24.87 11.88 -0.24
N ASP A 264 -24.21 10.83 -0.73
CA ASP A 264 -24.65 10.08 -1.92
C ASP A 264 -25.98 9.36 -1.67
N GLU A 265 -26.20 8.88 -0.44
CA GLU A 265 -27.44 8.21 -0.03
C GLU A 265 -28.60 9.20 0.21
N LEU A 266 -28.34 10.36 0.81
CA LEU A 266 -29.38 11.33 1.17
C LEU A 266 -29.67 12.33 0.03
N GLU A 267 -28.64 12.78 -0.68
CA GLU A 267 -28.71 13.86 -1.66
C GLU A 267 -27.83 13.55 -2.90
N PRO A 268 -28.20 12.53 -3.71
CA PRO A 268 -27.39 12.06 -4.83
C PRO A 268 -27.11 13.15 -5.87
N GLU A 269 -28.05 14.08 -6.10
CA GLU A 269 -27.87 15.21 -7.01
C GLU A 269 -26.76 16.16 -6.53
N LYS A 270 -26.72 16.49 -5.23
CA LYS A 270 -25.64 17.29 -4.64
C LYS A 270 -24.30 16.59 -4.76
N THR A 271 -24.27 15.27 -4.54
CA THR A 271 -23.05 14.47 -4.72
C THR A 271 -22.56 14.50 -6.17
N ALA A 272 -23.48 14.39 -7.15
CA ALA A 272 -23.13 14.47 -8.57
C ALA A 272 -22.56 15.85 -8.96
N ILE A 273 -23.14 16.95 -8.45
CA ILE A 273 -22.62 18.31 -8.65
C ILE A 273 -21.22 18.46 -8.04
N LEU A 274 -21.04 18.00 -6.79
CA LEU A 274 -19.75 18.05 -6.10
C LEU A 274 -18.70 17.22 -6.85
N ARG A 275 -19.07 16.04 -7.35
CA ARG A 275 -18.26 15.17 -8.21
C ARG A 275 -17.80 15.90 -9.47
N GLN A 276 -18.71 16.54 -10.17
CA GLN A 276 -18.40 17.28 -11.40
C GLN A 276 -17.48 18.47 -11.11
N ASN A 277 -17.81 19.29 -10.11
CA ASN A 277 -17.00 20.47 -9.73
C ASN A 277 -15.57 20.08 -9.31
N SER A 278 -15.44 19.03 -8.48
CA SER A 278 -14.15 18.48 -8.09
C SER A 278 -13.35 17.99 -9.29
N HIS A 279 -14.02 17.27 -10.20
CA HIS A 279 -13.39 16.72 -11.39
C HIS A 279 -12.87 17.82 -12.32
N ASP A 280 -13.67 18.86 -12.55
CA ASP A 280 -13.31 20.00 -13.41
C ASP A 280 -12.15 20.79 -12.83
N TYR A 281 -12.16 21.06 -11.52
CA TYR A 281 -11.04 21.68 -10.82
C TYR A 281 -9.74 20.86 -10.98
N HIS A 282 -9.79 19.55 -10.73
CA HIS A 282 -8.62 18.69 -10.85
C HIS A 282 -8.17 18.49 -12.29
N THR A 283 -9.09 18.53 -13.26
CA THR A 283 -8.77 18.53 -14.69
C THR A 283 -8.02 19.80 -15.07
N LEU A 284 -8.44 20.97 -14.59
CA LEU A 284 -7.74 22.23 -14.81
C LEU A 284 -6.34 22.23 -14.17
N LEU A 285 -6.19 21.69 -12.96
CA LEU A 285 -4.88 21.47 -12.35
C LEU A 285 -3.98 20.58 -13.21
N ARG A 286 -4.50 19.44 -13.68
CA ARG A 286 -3.74 18.49 -14.53
C ARG A 286 -3.30 19.12 -15.84
N LYS A 287 -4.20 19.84 -16.52
CA LYS A 287 -3.92 20.56 -17.78
C LYS A 287 -2.76 21.54 -17.61
N ASN A 288 -2.71 22.23 -16.47
CA ASN A 288 -1.66 23.20 -16.16
C ASN A 288 -0.44 22.59 -15.42
N LYS A 289 -0.38 21.26 -15.28
CA LYS A 289 0.68 20.53 -14.55
C LYS A 289 0.85 21.03 -13.11
N LEU A 290 -0.24 21.43 -12.46
CA LEU A 290 -0.29 21.88 -11.07
C LEU A 290 -0.84 20.75 -10.17
N ARG A 291 -0.72 20.94 -8.86
CA ARG A 291 -1.30 20.06 -7.83
C ARG A 291 -1.99 20.93 -6.78
N ASP A 292 -3.04 20.41 -6.15
CA ASP A 292 -3.85 21.14 -5.15
C ASP A 292 -3.01 21.81 -4.06
N TRP A 293 -1.99 21.13 -3.52
CA TRP A 293 -1.14 21.69 -2.45
C TRP A 293 -0.46 23.02 -2.81
N ILE A 294 -0.32 23.36 -4.09
CA ILE A 294 0.22 24.65 -4.53
C ILE A 294 -0.83 25.76 -4.36
N ILE A 295 -2.10 25.44 -4.57
CA ILE A 295 -3.24 26.36 -4.47
C ILE A 295 -3.74 26.48 -3.02
N ASP A 296 -3.54 25.45 -2.20
CA ASP A 296 -3.87 25.45 -0.76
C ASP A 296 -3.39 26.74 -0.04
N PRO A 297 -4.31 27.55 0.53
CA PRO A 297 -3.97 28.78 1.27
C PRO A 297 -2.98 28.55 2.41
N LEU A 298 -3.03 27.39 3.06
CA LEU A 298 -2.09 27.03 4.14
C LEU A 298 -0.66 26.82 3.63
N ASN A 299 -0.42 26.81 2.31
CA ASN A 299 0.90 26.73 1.69
C ASN A 299 1.39 28.06 1.11
N ARG A 300 0.67 29.17 1.27
CA ARG A 300 1.00 30.48 0.65
C ARG A 300 2.46 30.92 0.87
N LYS A 301 2.99 30.75 2.09
CA LYS A 301 4.42 31.05 2.38
C LYS A 301 5.37 30.16 1.57
N LYS A 302 5.03 28.88 1.40
CA LYS A 302 5.81 27.88 0.63
C LYS A 302 5.68 28.05 -0.89
N THR A 303 4.70 28.79 -1.37
CA THR A 303 4.47 29.04 -2.80
C THR A 303 4.79 30.48 -3.21
N SER A 304 5.44 31.24 -2.31
CA SER A 304 5.88 32.61 -2.56
C SER A 304 7.05 32.70 -3.54
N TYR A 305 7.20 33.87 -4.18
CA TYR A 305 8.32 34.19 -5.07
C TYR A 305 9.68 34.08 -4.36
N ASN A 306 9.79 34.56 -3.12
CA ASN A 306 11.03 34.46 -2.33
C ASN A 306 11.42 32.99 -2.07
N ASN A 307 10.45 32.15 -1.72
CA ASN A 307 10.73 30.72 -1.56
C ASN A 307 11.09 30.05 -2.89
N LEU A 308 10.55 30.51 -4.02
CA LEU A 308 10.92 30.01 -5.34
C LEU A 308 12.40 30.31 -5.66
N ILE A 309 12.87 31.54 -5.43
CA ILE A 309 14.29 31.92 -5.59
C ILE A 309 15.18 31.01 -4.73
N PHE A 310 14.86 30.90 -3.44
CA PHE A 310 15.60 30.05 -2.51
C PHE A 310 15.69 28.60 -3.01
N ARG A 311 14.58 28.05 -3.53
CA ARG A 311 14.57 26.69 -4.10
C ARG A 311 15.41 26.55 -5.36
N TYR A 312 15.53 27.58 -6.19
CA TYR A 312 16.43 27.56 -7.34
C TYR A 312 17.90 27.54 -6.91
N ILE A 313 18.27 28.34 -5.90
CA ILE A 313 19.63 28.30 -5.32
C ILE A 313 19.95 26.88 -4.83
N LEU A 314 19.04 26.28 -4.05
CA LEU A 314 19.20 24.89 -3.61
C LEU A 314 19.25 23.89 -4.78
N THR A 315 18.54 24.16 -5.87
CA THR A 315 18.56 23.32 -7.08
C THR A 315 19.95 23.33 -7.72
N ILE A 316 20.58 24.50 -7.84
CA ILE A 316 21.91 24.68 -8.39
C ILE A 316 22.95 23.98 -7.49
N LEU A 317 22.89 24.22 -6.18
CA LEU A 317 23.83 23.62 -5.23
C LEU A 317 23.73 22.08 -5.17
N GLY A 318 22.52 21.53 -5.29
CA GLY A 318 22.31 20.08 -5.27
C GLY A 318 22.55 19.38 -6.61
N LEU A 319 22.77 20.13 -7.70
CA LEU A 319 22.88 19.57 -9.04
C LEU A 319 24.05 18.57 -9.20
N PRO A 320 25.27 18.82 -8.67
CA PRO A 320 26.38 17.86 -8.82
C PRO A 320 26.06 16.48 -8.22
N SER A 321 25.55 16.44 -6.99
CA SER A 321 25.16 15.20 -6.32
C SER A 321 23.95 14.53 -7.00
N TYR A 322 23.01 15.34 -7.53
CA TYR A 322 21.90 14.83 -8.32
C TYR A 322 22.38 14.15 -9.60
N MET A 323 23.32 14.75 -10.34
CA MET A 323 23.85 14.21 -11.58
C MET A 323 24.58 12.88 -11.36
N LEU A 324 25.40 12.80 -10.30
CA LEU A 324 26.08 11.55 -9.93
C LEU A 324 25.10 10.43 -9.60
N GLY A 325 24.06 10.75 -8.81
CA GLY A 325 23.00 9.81 -8.48
C GLY A 325 22.15 9.40 -9.68
N TRP A 326 21.83 10.35 -10.55
CA TRP A 326 21.12 10.08 -11.80
C TRP A 326 21.93 9.17 -12.71
N LEU A 327 23.21 9.46 -12.92
CA LEU A 327 24.09 8.66 -13.78
C LEU A 327 24.18 7.20 -13.32
N SER A 328 24.34 6.99 -12.00
CA SER A 328 24.45 5.65 -11.43
C SER A 328 23.13 4.87 -11.39
N SER A 329 21.98 5.55 -11.30
CA SER A 329 20.67 4.90 -11.10
C SER A 329 19.70 4.97 -12.28
N TYR A 330 19.94 5.81 -13.28
CA TYR A 330 19.02 6.00 -14.41
C TYR A 330 18.89 4.74 -15.26
N LEU A 331 20.02 4.14 -15.64
CA LEU A 331 20.03 2.90 -16.42
C LEU A 331 19.28 1.76 -15.71
N PRO A 332 19.63 1.38 -14.46
CA PRO A 332 18.92 0.30 -13.79
C PRO A 332 17.44 0.64 -13.58
N TYR A 333 17.09 1.89 -13.23
CA TYR A 333 15.69 2.32 -13.13
C TYR A 333 14.93 2.11 -14.46
N LYS A 334 15.51 2.52 -15.59
CA LYS A 334 14.84 2.42 -16.88
C LYS A 334 14.68 0.98 -17.35
N LEU A 335 15.69 0.14 -17.11
CA LEU A 335 15.62 -1.29 -17.39
C LEU A 335 14.53 -1.96 -16.54
N SER A 336 14.48 -1.66 -15.24
CA SER A 336 13.45 -2.20 -14.34
C SER A 336 12.04 -1.74 -14.73
N GLU A 337 11.86 -0.46 -15.09
CA GLU A 337 10.58 0.07 -15.56
C GLU A 337 10.11 -0.65 -16.83
N THR A 338 11.03 -0.85 -17.79
CA THR A 338 10.73 -1.50 -19.07
C THR A 338 10.39 -2.97 -18.89
N ALA A 339 11.17 -3.71 -18.09
CA ALA A 339 10.90 -5.09 -17.73
C ALA A 339 9.53 -5.24 -17.04
N THR A 340 9.24 -4.35 -16.08
CA THR A 340 7.95 -4.32 -15.37
C THR A 340 6.79 -4.13 -16.34
N LYS A 341 6.85 -3.11 -17.20
CA LYS A 341 5.80 -2.82 -18.19
C LYS A 341 5.58 -3.99 -19.15
N LYS A 342 6.65 -4.64 -19.61
CA LYS A 342 6.59 -5.79 -20.52
C LYS A 342 5.90 -7.01 -19.90
N VAL A 343 6.16 -7.29 -18.61
CA VAL A 343 5.62 -8.45 -17.90
C VAL A 343 4.20 -8.22 -17.41
N VAL A 344 3.93 -7.05 -16.82
CA VAL A 344 2.66 -6.78 -16.14
C VAL A 344 1.54 -6.47 -17.13
N LYS A 345 1.86 -5.87 -18.29
CA LYS A 345 0.93 -5.46 -19.35
C LYS A 345 -0.31 -4.73 -18.81
N ARG A 346 -1.38 -5.47 -18.49
CA ARG A 346 -2.68 -4.95 -18.04
C ARG A 346 -2.98 -5.14 -16.54
N ASN A 347 -2.22 -5.96 -15.83
CA ASN A 347 -2.53 -6.33 -14.44
C ASN A 347 -1.88 -5.36 -13.43
N LYS A 348 -2.43 -4.16 -13.28
CA LYS A 348 -1.87 -3.09 -12.41
C LYS A 348 -1.55 -3.56 -10.98
N GLU A 349 -2.27 -4.55 -10.47
CA GLU A 349 -2.10 -5.20 -9.17
C GLU A 349 -0.68 -5.76 -8.95
N PHE A 350 -0.02 -6.23 -10.01
CA PHE A 350 1.33 -6.80 -9.93
C PHE A 350 2.43 -5.77 -10.20
N TYR A 351 2.08 -4.55 -10.63
CA TYR A 351 3.06 -3.55 -11.07
C TYR A 351 4.09 -3.24 -9.99
N ALA A 352 3.63 -2.92 -8.77
CA ALA A 352 4.51 -2.55 -7.67
C ALA A 352 5.45 -3.70 -7.27
N SER A 353 4.94 -4.93 -7.18
CA SER A 353 5.75 -6.11 -6.84
C SER A 353 6.81 -6.43 -7.89
N MET A 354 6.47 -6.32 -9.18
CA MET A 354 7.42 -6.56 -10.26
C MET A 354 8.44 -5.44 -10.37
N ALA A 355 8.03 -4.18 -10.18
CA ALA A 355 8.94 -3.04 -10.13
C ALA A 355 9.94 -3.15 -8.98
N LEU A 356 9.50 -3.55 -7.78
CA LEU A 356 10.39 -3.80 -6.65
C LEU A 356 11.34 -4.97 -6.93
N GLY A 357 10.81 -6.09 -7.44
CA GLY A 357 11.59 -7.30 -7.73
C GLY A 357 12.67 -7.05 -8.78
N PHE A 358 12.27 -6.62 -9.99
CA PHE A 358 13.22 -6.28 -11.06
C PHE A 358 14.15 -5.13 -10.66
N GLY A 359 13.64 -4.12 -9.96
CA GLY A 359 14.43 -3.05 -9.37
C GLY A 359 15.56 -3.60 -8.52
N THR A 360 15.23 -4.44 -7.54
CA THR A 360 16.21 -5.00 -6.60
C THR A 360 17.32 -5.76 -7.34
N PHE A 361 16.96 -6.69 -8.23
CA PHE A 361 17.97 -7.50 -8.93
C PHE A 361 18.81 -6.68 -9.93
N ILE A 362 18.18 -5.85 -10.76
CA ILE A 362 18.90 -5.07 -11.78
C ILE A 362 19.85 -4.06 -11.10
N PHE A 363 19.41 -3.41 -10.01
CA PHE A 363 20.30 -2.52 -9.27
C PHE A 363 21.50 -3.28 -8.68
N ILE A 364 21.30 -4.47 -8.11
CA ILE A 364 22.42 -5.27 -7.59
C ILE A 364 23.44 -5.56 -8.68
N PHE A 365 23.02 -6.06 -9.84
CA PHE A 365 23.95 -6.38 -10.93
C PHE A 365 24.65 -5.15 -11.52
N VAL A 366 23.94 -4.03 -11.67
CA VAL A 366 24.55 -2.79 -12.16
C VAL A 366 25.57 -2.24 -11.16
N PHE A 367 25.30 -2.30 -9.85
CA PHE A 367 26.25 -1.86 -8.83
C PHE A 367 27.46 -2.80 -8.71
N ILE A 368 27.30 -4.10 -8.95
CA ILE A 368 28.43 -5.03 -9.12
C ILE A 368 29.26 -4.63 -10.35
N GLY A 369 28.63 -4.25 -11.46
CA GLY A 369 29.33 -3.71 -12.63
C GLY A 369 30.13 -2.44 -12.30
N TRP A 370 29.53 -1.49 -11.58
CA TRP A 370 30.22 -0.30 -11.09
C TRP A 370 31.41 -0.64 -10.20
N PHE A 371 31.29 -1.64 -9.33
CA PHE A 371 32.41 -2.09 -8.49
C PHE A 371 33.62 -2.50 -9.32
N PHE A 372 33.43 -3.41 -10.28
CA PHE A 372 34.52 -3.92 -11.11
C PHE A 372 35.10 -2.83 -12.00
N LEU A 373 34.26 -1.97 -12.58
CA LEU A 373 34.72 -0.83 -13.37
C LEU A 373 35.57 0.14 -12.53
N LEU A 374 35.18 0.43 -11.29
CA LEU A 374 35.95 1.32 -10.43
C LEU A 374 37.24 0.65 -9.94
N TYR A 375 37.21 -0.66 -9.72
CA TYR A 375 38.38 -1.43 -9.31
C TYR A 375 39.50 -1.41 -10.36
N THR A 376 39.19 -1.40 -11.66
CA THR A 376 40.23 -1.33 -12.71
C THR A 376 41.06 -0.04 -12.68
N PHE A 377 40.54 1.03 -12.08
CA PHE A 377 41.22 2.33 -11.96
C PHE A 377 41.65 2.64 -10.53
N SER A 378 41.50 1.70 -9.60
CA SER A 378 41.76 1.92 -8.18
C SER A 378 43.01 1.17 -7.71
N PRO A 379 43.85 1.77 -6.86
CA PRO A 379 45.06 1.11 -6.34
C PRO A 379 44.74 0.01 -5.32
N ASN A 380 43.55 0.01 -4.71
CA ASN A 380 43.09 -1.02 -3.79
C ASN A 380 41.55 -1.11 -3.76
N ILE A 381 41.03 -2.11 -3.06
CA ILE A 381 39.59 -2.40 -2.95
C ILE A 381 38.78 -1.36 -2.14
N ILE A 382 39.41 -0.50 -1.35
CA ILE A 382 38.70 0.45 -0.49
C ILE A 382 38.03 1.53 -1.34
N TYR A 383 38.71 2.04 -2.37
CA TYR A 383 38.19 3.07 -3.27
C TYR A 383 36.86 2.68 -3.96
N PRO A 384 36.73 1.50 -4.61
CA PRO A 384 35.46 1.11 -5.20
C PRO A 384 34.39 0.87 -4.14
N LEU A 385 34.71 0.32 -2.96
CA LEU A 385 33.73 0.14 -1.88
C LEU A 385 33.17 1.47 -1.37
N VAL A 386 34.04 2.45 -1.09
CA VAL A 386 33.63 3.80 -0.68
C VAL A 386 32.83 4.47 -1.78
N SER A 387 33.29 4.35 -3.03
CA SER A 387 32.60 4.91 -4.19
C SER A 387 31.20 4.33 -4.35
N LEU A 388 30.99 3.02 -4.15
CA LEU A 388 29.65 2.42 -4.18
C LEU A 388 28.72 3.02 -3.12
N VAL A 389 29.23 3.24 -1.90
CA VAL A 389 28.44 3.88 -0.84
C VAL A 389 28.04 5.29 -1.26
N VAL A 390 28.98 6.07 -1.83
CA VAL A 390 28.70 7.40 -2.38
C VAL A 390 27.64 7.32 -3.49
N LEU A 391 27.79 6.40 -4.46
CA LEU A 391 26.82 6.23 -5.55
C LEU A 391 25.43 5.84 -5.04
N LEU A 392 25.32 4.99 -4.02
CA LEU A 392 24.04 4.62 -3.40
C LEU A 392 23.39 5.81 -2.70
N LEU A 393 24.16 6.58 -1.92
CA LEU A 393 23.67 7.78 -1.24
C LEU A 393 23.26 8.86 -2.26
N SER A 394 24.07 9.08 -3.30
CA SER A 394 23.77 9.99 -4.39
C SER A 394 22.53 9.53 -5.17
N SER A 395 22.34 8.24 -5.43
CA SER A 395 21.14 7.70 -6.06
C SER A 395 19.88 7.97 -5.23
N ARG A 396 19.98 7.77 -3.91
CA ARG A 396 18.89 8.08 -2.98
C ARG A 396 18.60 9.58 -2.94
N PHE A 397 19.63 10.41 -2.89
CA PHE A 397 19.51 11.86 -2.99
C PHE A 397 18.84 12.27 -4.29
N ALA A 398 19.29 11.75 -5.43
CA ALA A 398 18.75 12.06 -6.75
C ALA A 398 17.24 11.76 -6.85
N LEU A 399 16.81 10.62 -6.31
CA LEU A 399 15.39 10.27 -6.23
C LEU A 399 14.57 11.30 -5.44
N LEU A 400 15.05 11.71 -4.25
CA LEU A 400 14.34 12.68 -3.41
C LEU A 400 14.39 14.09 -3.99
N PHE A 401 15.54 14.49 -4.52
CA PHE A 401 15.79 15.78 -5.14
C PHE A 401 15.02 15.96 -6.45
N HIS A 402 14.77 14.88 -7.20
CA HIS A 402 13.88 14.90 -8.36
C HIS A 402 12.47 15.38 -7.97
N PHE A 403 11.89 14.87 -6.88
CA PHE A 403 10.60 15.36 -6.39
C PHE A 403 10.66 16.81 -5.88
N PHE A 404 11.80 17.24 -5.33
CA PHE A 404 12.01 18.62 -4.95
C PHE A 404 11.96 19.54 -6.19
N MET A 405 12.69 19.21 -7.26
CA MET A 405 12.68 19.97 -8.51
C MET A 405 11.31 20.00 -9.18
N LEU A 406 10.59 18.86 -9.22
CA LEU A 406 9.21 18.83 -9.75
C LEU A 406 8.27 19.78 -9.00
N LYS A 407 8.40 19.85 -7.66
CA LYS A 407 7.63 20.80 -6.84
C LYS A 407 8.06 22.24 -7.10
N THR A 408 9.36 22.52 -7.27
CA THR A 408 9.88 23.85 -7.60
C THR A 408 9.31 24.32 -8.94
N ASN A 409 9.32 23.46 -9.97
CA ASN A 409 8.74 23.77 -11.27
C ASN A 409 7.22 23.99 -11.20
N GLY A 410 6.52 23.28 -10.31
CA GLY A 410 5.10 23.53 -10.04
C GLY A 410 4.84 24.91 -9.46
N ILE A 411 5.63 25.33 -8.47
CA ILE A 411 5.55 26.69 -7.89
C ILE A 411 5.85 27.74 -8.96
N ALA A 412 6.90 27.54 -9.77
CA ALA A 412 7.26 28.45 -10.85
C ALA A 412 6.10 28.69 -11.83
N ARG A 413 5.38 27.63 -12.23
CA ARG A 413 4.19 27.75 -13.08
C ARG A 413 3.07 28.57 -12.43
N ALA A 414 2.79 28.32 -11.15
CA ALA A 414 1.74 29.04 -10.43
C ALA A 414 2.07 30.52 -10.23
N VAL A 415 3.34 30.83 -9.95
CA VAL A 415 3.81 32.21 -9.74
C VAL A 415 3.84 33.00 -11.06
N LYS A 416 4.11 32.32 -12.19
CA LYS A 416 4.16 32.94 -13.53
C LYS A 416 2.78 33.36 -14.05
N ASP A 417 1.71 32.73 -13.60
CA ASP A 417 0.33 33.01 -14.02
C ASP A 417 -0.59 33.31 -12.82
N PRO A 418 -0.58 34.55 -12.32
CA PRO A 418 -1.40 34.95 -11.17
C PRO A 418 -2.91 34.85 -11.42
N ASN A 419 -3.35 35.06 -12.67
CA ASN A 419 -4.76 35.00 -13.03
C ASN A 419 -5.28 33.56 -12.92
N LEU A 420 -4.53 32.60 -13.50
CA LEU A 420 -4.84 31.18 -13.35
C LEU A 420 -4.82 30.76 -11.87
N TYR A 421 -3.85 31.23 -11.09
CA TYR A 421 -3.79 30.95 -9.65
C TYR A 421 -5.03 31.44 -8.92
N LYS A 422 -5.49 32.67 -9.22
CA LYS A 422 -6.71 33.24 -8.65
C LYS A 422 -7.94 32.40 -8.99
N THR A 423 -8.16 32.09 -10.26
CA THR A 423 -9.30 31.26 -10.72
C THR A 423 -9.28 29.87 -10.07
N LEU A 424 -8.12 29.23 -9.97
CA LEU A 424 -7.99 27.94 -9.28
C LEU A 424 -8.27 28.06 -7.78
N SER A 425 -7.88 29.18 -7.15
CA SER A 425 -8.13 29.42 -5.73
C SER A 425 -9.62 29.61 -5.45
N GLU A 426 -10.34 30.34 -6.29
CA GLU A 426 -11.79 30.54 -6.20
C GLU A 426 -12.54 29.20 -6.32
N LYS A 427 -12.26 28.43 -7.38
CA LYS A 427 -12.86 27.09 -7.56
C LYS A 427 -12.56 26.15 -6.39
N ARG A 428 -11.34 26.21 -5.86
CA ARG A 428 -10.95 25.42 -4.68
C ARG A 428 -11.78 25.82 -3.46
N LEU A 429 -11.99 27.11 -3.24
CA LEU A 429 -12.76 27.63 -2.11
C LEU A 429 -14.22 27.19 -2.18
N GLU A 430 -14.87 27.32 -3.35
CA GLU A 430 -16.25 26.87 -3.58
C GLU A 430 -16.45 25.39 -3.18
N ILE A 431 -15.55 24.51 -3.62
CA ILE A 431 -15.59 23.08 -3.27
C ILE A 431 -15.36 22.87 -1.77
N MET A 432 -14.39 23.58 -1.18
CA MET A 432 -14.07 23.45 0.24
C MET A 432 -15.20 23.98 1.14
N GLU A 433 -15.94 25.00 0.72
CA GLU A 433 -17.11 25.52 1.43
C GLU A 433 -18.22 24.47 1.51
N VAL A 434 -18.53 23.81 0.38
CA VAL A 434 -19.48 22.70 0.35
C VAL A 434 -19.01 21.59 1.29
N VAL A 435 -17.78 21.10 1.15
CA VAL A 435 -17.28 19.96 1.93
C VAL A 435 -17.16 20.27 3.43
N ASN A 436 -16.73 21.48 3.79
CA ASN A 436 -16.70 21.90 5.20
C ASN A 436 -18.11 22.13 5.75
N GLY A 437 -19.08 22.54 4.92
CA GLY A 437 -20.49 22.67 5.31
C GLY A 437 -21.15 21.34 5.64
N LEU A 438 -20.62 20.22 5.12
CA LEU A 438 -21.09 18.87 5.44
C LEU A 438 -20.61 18.36 6.80
N THR A 439 -19.71 19.09 7.48
CA THR A 439 -19.05 18.53 8.66
C THR A 439 -18.73 19.53 9.76
N ASN A 440 -18.89 19.06 11.00
CA ASN A 440 -18.37 19.73 12.19
C ASN A 440 -16.95 19.24 12.57
N PHE A 441 -16.23 18.63 11.61
CA PHE A 441 -14.92 18.01 11.83
C PHE A 441 -13.85 18.99 12.27
#